data_AF-A0A4Y7PP98-F1
#
_entry.id   AF-A0A4Y7PP98-F1
#
_cell.length_a   1.000
_cell.length_b   1.000
_cell.length_c   1.000
_cell.angle_alpha   90.00
_cell.angle_beta   90.00
_cell.angle_gamma   90.00
#
_symmetry.space_group_name_H-M   'P 1'
#
loop_
_entity.id
_entity.type
_entity.pdbx_description
1 polymer ?
#
loop_
_entity_poly.entity_id
_entity_poly.type
_entity_poly.pdbx_seq_one_letter_code
_entity_poly.pdbx_strand_id
1 'polypeptide(L)'
;MSLLRRLCTCLPPLARSFQTHVPKPPPPTSRIQSAQGFLTAIGRSAESKLKVEDWEELWKLDGKGMKKMGLTIQDRRYILWAMEKFRQGEDPQKFWHPEKPKKTVRGRGPAVQNGKRIRSRRHQ
;
A
#
# COMPACT_ATOMS: atom_id res chain seq x y z
N MET A 1 29.14 -41.68 -46.15
CA MET A 1 29.62 -40.56 -45.31
C MET A 1 28.44 -39.96 -44.55
N SER A 2 28.51 -40.04 -43.22
CA SER A 2 27.81 -39.31 -42.14
C SER A 2 26.40 -38.74 -42.37
N LEU A 3 25.40 -39.37 -41.74
CA LEU A 3 24.09 -38.78 -41.42
C LEU A 3 24.21 -37.97 -40.12
N LEU A 4 24.34 -36.65 -40.22
CA LEU A 4 24.30 -35.75 -39.06
C LEU A 4 22.84 -35.50 -38.62
N ARG A 5 22.37 -36.29 -37.65
CA ARG A 5 21.16 -35.99 -36.87
C ARG A 5 21.40 -34.72 -36.04
N ARG A 6 20.80 -33.60 -36.45
CA ARG A 6 20.64 -32.42 -35.59
C ARG A 6 19.67 -32.76 -34.47
N LEU A 7 20.19 -32.96 -33.27
CA LEU A 7 19.40 -32.92 -32.04
C LEU A 7 19.04 -31.46 -31.76
N CYS A 8 17.87 -31.02 -32.23
CA CYS A 8 17.27 -29.76 -31.82
C CYS A 8 16.73 -29.95 -30.40
N THR A 9 17.51 -29.59 -29.38
CA THR A 9 17.03 -29.54 -28.00
C THR A 9 16.10 -28.34 -27.85
N CYS A 10 14.80 -28.57 -27.99
CA CYS A 10 13.75 -27.65 -27.57
C CYS A 10 13.74 -27.57 -26.04
N LEU A 11 14.54 -26.67 -25.46
CA LEU A 11 14.38 -26.29 -24.07
C LEU A 11 12.98 -25.68 -23.89
N PRO A 12 12.18 -26.13 -22.91
CA PRO A 12 10.88 -25.53 -22.67
C PRO A 12 11.06 -24.05 -22.29
N PRO A 13 10.26 -23.12 -22.85
CA PRO A 13 10.28 -21.74 -22.40
C PRO A 13 9.94 -21.74 -20.91
N LEU A 14 10.78 -21.09 -20.09
CA LEU A 14 10.48 -20.77 -18.70
C LEU A 14 9.36 -19.71 -18.68
N ALA A 15 8.16 -20.11 -19.07
CA ALA A 15 6.96 -19.32 -18.89
C ALA A 15 6.70 -19.26 -17.38
N ARG A 16 6.90 -18.09 -16.79
CA ARG A 16 6.55 -17.81 -15.40
C ARG A 16 5.04 -18.06 -15.24
N SER A 17 4.67 -19.21 -14.69
CA SER A 17 3.29 -19.47 -14.32
C SER A 17 2.98 -18.62 -13.08
N PHE A 18 2.17 -17.58 -13.26
CA PHE A 18 1.56 -16.91 -12.13
C PHE A 18 0.47 -17.86 -11.61
N GLN A 19 0.76 -18.62 -10.57
CA GLN A 19 -0.30 -19.28 -9.82
C GLN A 19 -1.20 -18.17 -9.26
N THR A 20 -2.39 -18.03 -9.81
CA THR A 20 -3.43 -17.12 -9.29
C THR A 20 -4.08 -17.77 -8.07
N HIS A 21 -3.31 -17.97 -7.01
CA HIS A 21 -3.88 -18.37 -5.74
C HIS A 21 -4.62 -17.16 -5.17
N VAL A 22 -5.96 -17.23 -5.13
CA VAL A 22 -6.75 -16.22 -4.44
C VAL A 22 -6.46 -16.38 -2.94
N PRO A 23 -5.81 -15.39 -2.29
CA PRO A 23 -5.48 -15.52 -0.89
C PRO A 23 -6.78 -15.64 -0.08
N LYS A 24 -6.88 -16.68 0.74
CA LYS A 24 -8.02 -16.86 1.65
C LYS A 24 -8.07 -15.67 2.63
N PRO A 25 -9.28 -15.23 3.03
CA PRO A 25 -9.41 -14.25 4.10
C PRO A 25 -8.66 -14.73 5.35
N PRO A 26 -7.82 -13.88 5.98
CA PRO A 26 -7.21 -14.23 7.25
C PRO A 26 -8.31 -14.36 8.32
N PRO A 27 -8.13 -15.28 9.29
CA PRO A 27 -9.07 -15.40 10.39
C PRO A 27 -9.08 -14.10 11.21
N PRO A 28 -10.25 -13.70 11.74
CA PRO A 28 -10.32 -12.57 12.67
C PRO A 28 -9.44 -12.85 13.89
N THR A 29 -8.68 -11.84 14.29
CA THR A 29 -7.83 -11.93 15.49
C THR A 29 -8.64 -11.51 16.72
N SER A 30 -8.26 -11.95 17.92
CA SER A 30 -8.95 -11.56 19.17
C SER A 30 -9.18 -10.05 19.30
N ARG A 31 -8.23 -9.24 18.81
CA ARG A 31 -8.26 -7.78 18.82
C ARG A 31 -9.06 -7.13 17.67
N ILE A 32 -9.12 -7.78 16.51
CA ILE A 32 -9.74 -7.25 15.30
C ILE A 32 -10.68 -8.30 14.74
N GLN A 33 -11.96 -8.15 15.05
CA GLN A 33 -13.03 -9.08 14.67
C GLN A 33 -13.89 -8.55 13.51
N SER A 34 -13.92 -7.23 13.31
CA SER A 34 -14.77 -6.57 12.32
C SER A 34 -13.95 -5.87 11.22
N ALA A 35 -14.54 -5.73 10.03
CA ALA A 35 -13.94 -5.04 8.90
C ALA A 35 -13.66 -3.57 9.26
N GLN A 36 -14.64 -2.92 9.90
CA GLN A 36 -14.51 -1.55 10.39
C GLN A 36 -13.39 -1.44 11.43
N GLY A 37 -13.26 -2.41 12.35
CA GLY A 37 -12.20 -2.45 13.34
C GLY A 37 -10.80 -2.52 12.70
N PHE A 38 -10.66 -3.28 11.61
CA PHE A 38 -9.43 -3.31 10.83
C PHE A 38 -9.13 -1.95 10.18
N LEU A 39 -10.12 -1.32 9.55
CA LEU A 39 -9.95 -0.03 8.89
C LEU A 39 -9.58 1.09 9.88
N THR A 40 -10.15 1.09 11.08
CA THR A 40 -9.75 2.00 12.15
C THR A 40 -8.33 1.70 12.63
N ALA A 41 -7.94 0.44 12.76
CA ALA A 41 -6.61 0.04 13.25
C ALA A 41 -5.47 0.42 12.30
N ILE A 42 -5.69 0.39 10.98
CA ILE A 42 -4.70 0.84 9.98
C ILE A 42 -4.62 2.37 9.87
N GLY A 43 -5.58 3.12 10.41
CA GLY A 43 -5.61 4.58 10.40
C GLY A 43 -5.64 5.23 9.01
N ARG A 44 -5.09 6.45 8.89
CA ARG A 44 -5.14 7.31 7.68
C ARG A 44 -6.56 7.61 7.19
N SER A 45 -7.50 7.69 8.13
CA SER A 45 -8.94 7.85 7.87
C SER A 45 -9.45 6.81 6.87
N ALA A 46 -8.98 5.57 6.94
CA ALA A 46 -9.43 4.51 6.04
C ALA A 46 -10.90 4.14 6.31
N GLU A 47 -11.33 4.23 7.56
CA GLU A 47 -12.69 3.99 8.04
C GLU A 47 -13.74 4.93 7.46
N SER A 48 -13.35 6.15 7.05
CA SER A 48 -14.26 7.10 6.40
C SER A 48 -14.29 6.96 4.88
N LYS A 49 -13.20 6.45 4.30
CA LYS A 49 -13.02 6.29 2.84
C LYS A 49 -13.62 5.00 2.32
N LEU A 50 -13.61 3.94 3.12
CA LEU A 50 -14.13 2.63 2.77
C LEU A 50 -15.13 2.20 3.83
N LYS A 51 -16.40 2.06 3.45
CA LYS A 51 -17.48 1.58 4.33
C LYS A 51 -17.83 0.16 3.92
N VAL A 52 -17.32 -0.82 4.67
CA VAL A 52 -17.59 -2.24 4.46
C VAL A 52 -17.78 -2.85 5.83
N GLU A 53 -18.94 -3.45 6.05
CA GLU A 53 -19.29 -4.07 7.33
C GLU A 53 -18.82 -5.53 7.38
N ASP A 54 -18.92 -6.24 6.26
CA ASP A 54 -18.62 -7.67 6.18
C ASP A 54 -17.12 -7.94 6.07
N TRP A 55 -16.61 -8.78 6.99
CA TRP A 55 -15.21 -9.21 6.99
C TRP A 55 -14.83 -9.86 5.67
N GLU A 56 -15.64 -10.82 5.20
CA GLU A 56 -15.35 -11.52 3.96
C GLU A 56 -15.37 -10.61 2.73
N GLU A 57 -16.28 -9.64 2.69
CA GLU A 57 -16.38 -8.71 1.57
C GLU A 57 -15.12 -7.85 1.50
N LEU A 58 -14.64 -7.35 2.65
CA LEU A 58 -13.40 -6.58 2.72
C LEU A 58 -12.22 -7.37 2.13
N TRP A 59 -12.09 -8.66 2.47
CA TRP A 59 -10.98 -9.49 2.01
C TRP A 59 -11.10 -10.00 0.58
N LYS A 60 -12.31 -9.97 0.00
CA LYS A 60 -12.58 -10.25 -1.42
C LYS A 60 -12.37 -9.02 -2.32
N LEU A 61 -12.26 -7.81 -1.74
CA LEU A 61 -12.10 -6.58 -2.51
C LEU A 61 -10.73 -6.46 -3.16
N ASP A 62 -10.74 -6.37 -4.49
CA ASP A 62 -9.58 -6.01 -5.28
C ASP A 62 -9.45 -4.50 -5.49
N GLY A 63 -8.27 -4.04 -5.92
CA GLY A 63 -8.05 -2.64 -6.29
C GLY A 63 -9.00 -2.11 -7.38
N LYS A 64 -9.54 -2.99 -8.24
CA LYS A 64 -10.59 -2.62 -9.20
C LYS A 64 -11.94 -2.38 -8.51
N GLY A 65 -12.30 -3.20 -7.52
CA GLY A 65 -13.50 -3.03 -6.70
C GLY A 65 -13.43 -1.71 -5.93
N MET A 66 -12.31 -1.45 -5.27
CA MET A 66 -12.08 -0.18 -4.57
C MET A 66 -12.08 1.03 -5.51
N LYS A 67 -11.65 0.90 -6.77
CA LYS A 67 -11.76 1.97 -7.77
C LYS A 67 -13.22 2.30 -8.08
N LYS A 68 -14.09 1.30 -8.20
CA LYS A 68 -15.52 1.50 -8.44
C LYS A 68 -16.20 2.24 -7.29
N MET A 69 -15.72 2.03 -6.06
CA MET A 69 -16.18 2.76 -4.87
C MET A 69 -15.60 4.18 -4.73
N GLY A 70 -14.81 4.64 -5.69
CA GLY A 70 -14.31 6.03 -5.71
C GLY A 70 -13.04 6.28 -4.89
N LEU A 71 -12.37 5.25 -4.37
CA LEU A 71 -11.13 5.45 -3.62
C LEU A 71 -10.01 5.99 -4.51
N THR A 72 -9.19 6.89 -3.96
CA THR A 72 -8.01 7.41 -4.67
C THR A 72 -6.95 6.33 -4.87
N ILE A 73 -6.04 6.51 -5.83
CA ILE A 73 -4.97 5.55 -6.10
C ILE A 73 -4.10 5.32 -4.84
N GLN A 74 -3.85 6.37 -4.05
CA GLN A 74 -3.02 6.28 -2.85
C GLN A 74 -3.67 5.43 -1.77
N ASP A 75 -4.97 5.66 -1.53
CA ASP A 75 -5.74 4.92 -0.53
C ASP A 75 -5.85 3.43 -0.89
N ARG A 76 -6.14 3.13 -2.16
CA ARG A 76 -6.21 1.73 -2.63
C ARG A 76 -4.89 0.98 -2.43
N ARG A 77 -3.77 1.61 -2.80
CA ARG A 77 -2.43 1.00 -2.62
C ARG A 77 -2.11 0.79 -1.15
N TYR A 78 -2.52 1.73 -0.31
CA TYR A 78 -2.30 1.63 1.14
C TYR A 78 -3.11 0.50 1.76
N ILE A 79 -4.42 0.45 1.51
CA ILE A 79 -5.31 -0.56 2.08
C ILE A 79 -4.88 -1.97 1.64
N LEU A 80 -4.59 -2.18 0.36
CA LEU A 80 -4.13 -3.48 -0.14
C LEU A 80 -2.78 -3.90 0.47
N TRP A 81 -1.86 -2.96 0.65
CA TRP A 81 -0.59 -3.22 1.33
C TRP A 81 -0.81 -3.59 2.81
N ALA A 82 -1.68 -2.86 3.51
CA ALA A 82 -2.00 -3.14 4.92
C ALA A 82 -2.71 -4.49 5.09
N MET A 83 -3.62 -4.84 4.18
CA MET A 83 -4.25 -6.16 4.11
C MET A 83 -3.21 -7.27 3.95
N GLU A 84 -2.22 -7.08 3.08
CA GLU A 84 -1.16 -8.06 2.88
C GLU A 84 -0.25 -8.18 4.11
N LYS A 85 0.05 -7.07 4.80
CA LYS A 85 0.78 -7.09 6.07
C LYS A 85 0.05 -7.85 7.17
N PHE A 86 -1.26 -7.66 7.25
CA PHE A 86 -2.09 -8.40 8.19
C PHE A 86 -2.16 -9.89 7.86
N ARG A 87 -2.19 -10.28 6.58
CA ARG A 87 -2.07 -11.70 6.17
C ARG A 87 -0.74 -12.32 6.57
N GLN A 88 0.33 -11.52 6.61
CA GLN A 88 1.65 -11.94 7.09
C GLN A 88 1.73 -12.03 8.63
N GLY A 89 0.66 -11.69 9.35
CA GLY A 89 0.61 -11.72 10.81
C GLY A 89 1.19 -10.48 11.49
N GLU A 90 1.43 -9.39 10.76
CA GLU A 90 1.85 -8.13 11.37
C GLU A 90 0.65 -7.37 11.98
N ASP A 91 0.81 -6.85 13.20
CA ASP A 91 -0.20 -6.03 13.88
C ASP A 91 -0.36 -4.66 13.15
N PRO A 92 -1.58 -4.26 12.74
CA PRO A 92 -1.87 -2.99 12.08
C PRO A 92 -1.30 -1.76 12.78
N GLN A 93 -1.31 -1.75 14.11
CA GLN A 93 -0.79 -0.61 14.88
C GLN A 93 0.73 -0.48 14.80
N LYS A 94 1.44 -1.57 14.50
CA LYS A 94 2.91 -1.58 14.48
C LYS A 94 3.48 -1.00 13.20
N PHE A 95 2.84 -1.22 12.06
CA PHE A 95 3.33 -0.74 10.76
C PHE A 95 2.73 0.61 10.34
N TRP A 96 1.59 1.00 10.92
CA TRP A 96 1.02 2.31 10.67
C TRP A 96 1.83 3.39 11.37
N HIS A 97 2.12 4.47 10.64
CA HIS A 97 2.78 5.65 11.17
C HIS A 97 1.84 6.85 11.03
N PRO A 98 1.78 7.74 12.04
CA PRO A 98 0.95 8.92 11.98
C PRO A 98 1.40 9.87 10.86
N GLU A 99 0.46 10.69 10.38
CA GLU A 99 0.78 11.71 9.39
C GLU A 99 1.82 12.68 9.94
N LYS A 100 2.85 12.95 9.13
CA LYS A 100 3.86 13.93 9.51
C LYS A 100 3.18 15.28 9.66
N PRO A 101 3.43 16.02 10.75
CA PRO A 101 2.83 17.32 10.94
C PRO A 101 3.18 18.24 9.77
N LYS A 102 2.24 19.11 9.41
CA LYS A 102 2.45 20.08 8.34
C LYS A 102 3.67 20.93 8.68
N LYS A 103 4.57 21.08 7.71
CA LYS A 103 5.74 21.95 7.86
C LYS A 103 5.29 23.39 8.16
N THR A 104 5.73 23.93 9.29
CA THR A 104 5.47 25.33 9.68
C THR A 104 6.18 26.31 8.74
N VAL A 105 7.43 26.01 8.36
CA VAL A 105 8.24 26.84 7.47
C VAL A 105 8.46 26.14 6.13
N ARG A 106 8.14 26.83 5.03
CA ARG A 106 8.43 26.37 3.65
C ARG A 106 9.73 27.02 3.17
N GLY A 107 10.75 26.22 2.91
CA GLY A 107 12.10 26.66 2.50
C GLY A 107 13.20 26.10 3.41
N ARG A 108 14.41 25.91 2.87
CA ARG A 108 15.58 25.45 3.62
C ARG A 108 16.75 26.40 3.33
N GLY A 109 17.50 26.78 4.36
CA GLY A 109 18.73 27.56 4.24
C GLY A 109 18.66 28.98 4.81
N PRO A 110 19.80 29.70 4.83
CA PRO A 110 19.94 30.99 5.52
C PRO A 110 18.98 32.07 5.00
N ALA A 111 18.51 31.93 3.76
CA ALA A 111 17.60 32.87 3.12
C ALA A 111 16.17 32.83 3.69
N VAL A 112 15.76 31.78 4.40
CA VAL A 112 14.42 31.67 4.99
C VAL A 112 14.52 31.16 6.42
N GLN A 113 14.41 32.07 7.39
CA GLN A 113 14.38 31.74 8.82
C GLN A 113 13.00 32.09 9.38
N ASN A 114 12.43 31.22 10.22
CA ASN A 114 11.14 31.44 10.88
C ASN A 114 9.99 31.83 9.92
N GLY A 115 9.99 31.30 8.69
CA GLY A 115 8.97 31.63 7.69
C GLY A 115 9.15 32.98 6.98
N LYS A 116 10.16 33.76 7.36
CA LYS A 116 10.49 35.04 6.72
C LYS A 116 11.69 34.89 5.80
N ARG A 117 11.59 35.44 4.59
CA ARG A 117 12.73 35.50 3.68
C ARG A 117 13.67 36.63 4.10
N ILE A 118 14.86 36.28 4.60
CA ILE A 118 15.88 37.25 4.95
C ILE A 118 16.57 37.70 3.66
N ARG A 119 16.62 39.02 3.43
CA ARG A 119 17.47 39.64 2.41
C ARG A 119 18.65 40.28 3.13
N SER A 120 19.88 39.93 2.76
CA SER A 120 21.05 40.66 3.24
C SER A 120 20.94 42.11 2.75
N ARG A 121 20.94 43.09 3.66
CA ARG A 121 21.17 44.48 3.26
C ARG A 121 22.63 44.55 2.79
N ARG A 122 22.87 44.85 1.51
CA ARG A 122 24.17 45.41 1.14
C ARG A 122 24.19 46.80 1.77
N HIS A 123 25.15 47.07 2.64
CA HIS A 123 25.43 48.45 3.05
C HIS A 123 25.65 49.27 1.77
N GLN A 124 24.90 50.37 1.62
CA GLN A 124 25.18 51.41 0.64
C GLN A 124 26.36 52.23 1.11
#